data_AF-B3T1Q6-F1
#
_entry.id   AF-B3T1Q6-F1
#
_cell.length_a   1.000
_cell.length_b   1.000
_cell.length_c   1.000
_cell.angle_alpha   90.00
_cell.angle_beta   90.00
_cell.angle_gamma   90.00
#
_symmetry.space_group_name_H-M   'P 1'
#
loop_
_entity.id
_entity.type
_entity.pdbx_description
1 polymer ?
#
loop_
_entity_poly.entity_id
_entity_poly.type
_entity_poly.pdbx_seq_one_letter_code
_entity_poly.pdbx_strand_id
1 'polypeptide(L)'
;MKKANLQQVGVKNKPPAFTLIELLVVVAIIGILAAVGVVAYNVYIKSSQKTVVKINFNNTVEYMKSEIAKCKLDSEATAFGLPCPVQVNNAYQECVAVYLSWRYNIRNPLATKEGTGWTASRHCPTVVYADWRGGVRSGDGQLDGDVNIVRCPRSPYCSSDPNTNGKFKVMWWWDNITMQDSAIVEVY
;
A
#
# COMPACT_ATOMS: atom_id res chain seq x y z
N MET A 1 30.63 71.50 53.84
CA MET A 1 31.34 70.34 53.27
C MET A 1 30.38 69.60 52.35
N LYS A 2 30.55 69.70 51.02
CA LYS A 2 29.71 68.99 50.02
C LYS A 2 30.37 67.66 49.66
N LYS A 3 29.71 66.54 49.92
CA LYS A 3 30.09 65.23 49.36
C LYS A 3 29.49 65.11 47.96
N ALA A 4 30.33 64.91 46.95
CA ALA A 4 29.89 64.55 45.61
C ALA A 4 29.44 63.08 45.61
N ASN A 5 28.28 62.81 45.02
CA ASN A 5 27.70 61.47 44.90
C ASN A 5 27.95 60.99 43.45
N LEU A 6 28.76 59.94 43.30
CA LEU A 6 29.07 59.30 42.02
C LEU A 6 27.95 58.30 41.69
N GLN A 7 27.02 58.68 40.81
CA GLN A 7 26.07 57.71 40.25
C GLN A 7 26.80 56.80 39.26
N GLN A 8 26.80 55.50 39.55
CA GLN A 8 27.30 54.44 38.67
C GLN A 8 26.41 54.36 37.42
N VAL A 9 26.98 54.64 36.24
CA VAL A 9 26.28 54.50 34.96
C VAL A 9 26.18 53.02 34.62
N GLY A 10 24.98 52.45 34.78
CA GLY A 10 24.70 51.06 34.40
C GLY A 10 24.79 50.87 32.88
N VAL A 11 25.77 50.07 32.44
CA VAL A 11 25.92 49.66 31.04
C VAL A 11 24.76 48.72 30.68
N LYS A 12 23.80 49.21 29.89
CA LYS A 12 22.74 48.37 29.31
C LYS A 12 23.33 47.56 28.15
N ASN A 13 23.56 46.27 28.37
CA ASN A 13 23.87 45.31 27.32
C ASN A 13 22.69 45.23 26.35
N LYS A 14 22.88 45.73 25.11
CA LYS A 14 21.90 45.52 24.03
C LYS A 14 21.94 44.04 23.62
N PRO A 15 20.79 43.36 23.51
CA PRO A 15 20.77 42.03 22.94
C PRO A 15 21.31 42.10 21.50
N PRO A 16 22.09 41.10 21.05
CA PRO A 16 22.55 41.04 19.68
C PRO A 16 21.35 41.05 18.74
N ALA A 17 21.29 42.03 17.84
CA ALA A 17 20.23 42.15 16.85
C ALA A 17 20.63 41.38 15.59
N PHE A 18 19.77 40.47 15.14
CA PHE A 18 19.94 39.72 13.90
C PHE A 18 19.85 40.68 12.71
N THR A 19 20.78 40.60 11.76
CA THR A 19 20.78 41.49 10.60
C THR A 19 19.84 40.98 9.51
N LEU A 20 19.28 41.90 8.71
CA LEU A 20 18.42 41.53 7.57
C LEU A 20 19.17 40.69 6.52
N ILE A 21 20.48 40.94 6.34
CA ILE A 21 21.29 40.20 5.38
C ILE A 21 21.54 38.76 5.83
N GLU A 22 21.76 38.52 7.13
CA GLU A 22 21.88 37.16 7.67
C GLU A 22 20.61 36.36 7.44
N LEU A 23 19.44 36.98 7.62
CA LEU A 23 18.17 36.32 7.37
C LEU A 23 17.95 36.03 5.87
N LEU A 24 18.29 36.99 5.00
CA LEU A 24 18.11 36.85 3.55
C LEU A 24 18.94 35.69 2.98
N VAL A 25 20.21 35.59 3.39
CA VAL A 25 21.08 34.49 2.93
C VAL A 25 20.56 33.14 3.38
N VAL A 26 20.07 33.01 4.61
CA VAL A 26 19.50 31.77 5.13
C VAL A 26 18.27 31.34 4.33
N VAL A 27 17.35 32.27 4.03
CA VAL A 27 16.16 31.98 3.22
C VAL A 27 16.54 31.56 1.79
N ALA A 28 17.54 32.21 1.20
CA ALA A 28 18.02 31.85 -0.13
C ALA A 28 18.60 30.42 -0.18
N ILE A 29 19.42 30.05 0.81
CA ILE A 29 20.02 28.71 0.89
C ILE A 29 18.93 27.64 1.12
N ILE A 30 17.99 27.89 2.05
CA ILE A 30 16.88 26.96 2.33
C ILE A 30 16.00 26.77 1.09
N GLY A 31 15.76 27.84 0.32
CA GLY A 31 14.97 27.76 -0.92
C GLY A 31 15.56 26.80 -1.96
N ILE A 32 16.88 26.86 -2.17
CA ILE A 32 17.58 25.95 -3.10
C ILE A 32 17.53 24.51 -2.59
N LEU A 33 17.84 24.29 -1.31
CA LEU A 33 17.83 22.95 -0.69
C LEU A 33 16.44 22.31 -0.71
N ALA A 34 15.39 23.10 -0.46
CA ALA A 34 14.02 22.61 -0.51
C ALA A 34 13.64 22.16 -1.93
N ALA A 35 14.00 22.93 -2.96
CA ALA A 35 13.70 22.58 -4.34
C ALA A 35 14.31 21.24 -4.76
N VAL A 36 15.60 21.02 -4.47
CA VAL A 36 16.27 19.75 -4.80
C VAL A 36 15.82 18.59 -3.90
N GLY A 37 15.58 18.87 -2.62
CA GLY A 37 15.17 17.87 -1.63
C GLY A 37 13.79 17.28 -1.92
N VAL A 38 12.81 18.10 -2.32
CA VAL A 38 11.44 17.63 -2.64
C VAL A 38 11.45 16.67 -3.84
N VAL A 39 12.22 16.97 -4.89
CA VAL A 39 12.30 16.09 -6.08
C VAL A 39 12.90 14.74 -5.71
N ALA A 40 14.02 14.72 -5.00
CA ALA A 40 14.68 13.49 -4.57
C ALA A 40 13.80 12.66 -3.62
N TYR A 41 13.11 13.33 -2.69
CA TYR A 41 12.20 12.69 -1.76
C TYR A 41 11.05 11.99 -2.49
N ASN A 42 10.44 12.63 -3.49
CA ASN A 42 9.36 12.02 -4.28
C ASN A 42 9.81 10.75 -5.02
N VAL A 43 11.05 10.72 -5.52
CA VAL A 43 11.62 9.52 -6.15
C VAL A 43 11.77 8.38 -5.14
N TYR A 44 12.29 8.69 -3.95
CA TYR A 44 12.43 7.70 -2.87
C TYR A 44 11.09 7.16 -2.39
N ILE A 45 10.06 8.01 -2.28
CA ILE A 45 8.71 7.58 -1.91
C ILE A 45 8.16 6.61 -2.96
N LYS A 46 8.28 6.92 -4.25
CA LYS A 46 7.82 6.02 -5.33
C LYS A 46 8.52 4.66 -5.29
N SER A 47 9.84 4.61 -5.08
CA SER A 47 10.56 3.33 -5.01
C SER A 47 10.19 2.52 -3.76
N SER A 48 9.96 3.20 -2.64
CA SER A 48 9.48 2.59 -1.40
C SER A 48 8.08 2.00 -1.57
N GLN A 49 7.18 2.74 -2.21
CA GLN A 49 5.83 2.28 -2.54
C GLN A 49 5.87 1.05 -3.47
N LYS A 50 6.71 1.06 -4.53
CA LYS A 50 6.89 -0.12 -5.41
C LYS A 50 7.30 -1.37 -4.61
N THR A 51 8.21 -1.19 -3.66
CA THR A 51 8.69 -2.26 -2.78
C THR A 51 7.57 -2.82 -1.91
N VAL A 52 6.71 -1.96 -1.36
CA VAL A 52 5.52 -2.37 -0.60
C VAL A 52 4.56 -3.20 -1.45
N VAL A 53 4.32 -2.81 -2.70
CA VAL A 53 3.44 -3.59 -3.60
C VAL A 53 4.02 -4.95 -3.91
N LYS A 54 5.34 -5.05 -4.12
CA LYS A 54 6.04 -6.33 -4.29
C LYS A 54 5.90 -7.23 -3.05
N ILE A 55 6.01 -6.65 -1.84
CA ILE A 55 5.77 -7.37 -0.59
C ILE A 55 4.32 -7.82 -0.50
N ASN A 56 3.36 -6.96 -0.84
CA ASN A 56 1.95 -7.31 -0.88
C ASN A 56 1.67 -8.48 -1.83
N PHE A 57 2.30 -8.50 -3.01
CA PHE A 57 2.21 -9.60 -3.96
C PHE A 57 2.70 -10.92 -3.35
N ASN A 58 3.90 -10.92 -2.77
CA ASN A 58 4.46 -12.12 -2.12
C ASN A 58 3.55 -12.60 -0.97
N ASN A 59 3.15 -11.69 -0.08
CA ASN A 59 2.23 -11.98 1.03
C ASN A 59 0.90 -12.53 0.54
N THR A 60 0.35 -11.98 -0.55
CA THR A 60 -0.90 -12.46 -1.15
C THR A 60 -0.76 -13.92 -1.57
N VAL A 61 0.31 -14.26 -2.29
CA VAL A 61 0.58 -15.64 -2.73
C VAL A 61 0.76 -16.58 -1.54
N GLU A 62 1.52 -16.18 -0.53
CA GLU A 62 1.77 -16.98 0.67
C GLU A 62 0.50 -17.20 1.50
N TYR A 63 -0.27 -16.14 1.77
CA TYR A 63 -1.51 -16.23 2.51
C TYR A 63 -2.56 -17.03 1.75
N MET A 64 -2.65 -16.89 0.41
CA MET A 64 -3.53 -17.75 -0.38
C MET A 64 -3.18 -19.23 -0.21
N LYS A 65 -1.91 -19.58 -0.35
CA LYS A 65 -1.45 -20.97 -0.16
C LYS A 65 -1.75 -21.49 1.24
N SER A 66 -1.56 -20.65 2.26
CA SER A 66 -1.85 -20.99 3.67
C SER A 66 -3.34 -21.23 3.91
N GLU A 67 -4.22 -20.35 3.43
CA GLU A 67 -5.67 -20.52 3.55
C GLU A 67 -6.17 -21.76 2.79
N ILE A 68 -5.67 -22.01 1.59
CA ILE A 68 -6.00 -23.21 0.82
C ILE A 68 -5.49 -24.48 1.51
N ALA A 69 -4.31 -24.43 2.13
CA ALA A 69 -3.76 -25.56 2.87
C ALA A 69 -4.64 -25.95 4.07
N LYS A 70 -5.35 -25.00 4.71
CA LYS A 70 -6.32 -25.33 5.76
C LYS A 70 -7.41 -26.28 5.25
N CYS A 71 -7.93 -26.04 4.05
CA CYS A 71 -8.92 -26.92 3.42
C CYS A 71 -8.40 -28.32 3.10
N LYS A 72 -7.08 -28.50 2.97
CA LYS A 72 -6.49 -29.84 2.80
C LYS A 72 -6.43 -30.64 4.10
N LEU A 73 -6.27 -29.94 5.21
CA LEU A 73 -6.11 -30.55 6.53
C LEU A 73 -7.47 -30.87 7.15
N ASP A 74 -8.47 -30.03 6.89
CA ASP A 74 -9.82 -30.17 7.41
C ASP A 74 -10.84 -29.73 6.36
N SER A 75 -11.69 -30.66 5.94
CA SER A 75 -12.73 -30.41 4.94
C SER A 75 -13.89 -29.56 5.46
N GLU A 76 -14.07 -29.50 6.78
CA GLU A 76 -15.12 -28.69 7.43
C GLU A 76 -14.64 -27.27 7.77
N ALA A 77 -13.37 -26.98 7.53
CA ALA A 77 -12.81 -25.66 7.75
C ALA A 77 -13.34 -24.61 6.74
N THR A 78 -12.95 -23.36 6.96
CA THR A 78 -13.24 -22.26 6.03
C THR A 78 -11.95 -21.63 5.51
N ALA A 79 -11.92 -21.31 4.22
CA ALA A 79 -10.88 -20.51 3.59
C ALA A 79 -11.48 -19.24 3.02
N PHE A 80 -10.84 -18.10 3.28
CA PHE A 80 -11.32 -16.78 2.82
C PHE A 80 -12.76 -16.43 3.27
N GLY A 81 -13.23 -17.04 4.37
CA GLY A 81 -14.60 -16.87 4.86
C GLY A 81 -15.65 -17.71 4.13
N LEU A 82 -15.24 -18.67 3.30
CA LEU A 82 -16.11 -19.62 2.60
C LEU A 82 -15.81 -21.08 3.02
N PRO A 83 -16.80 -21.99 2.94
CA PRO A 83 -16.62 -23.40 3.30
C PRO A 83 -15.77 -24.15 2.27
N CYS A 84 -14.80 -24.93 2.72
CA CYS A 84 -13.96 -25.78 1.88
C CYS A 84 -14.80 -26.81 1.06
N PRO A 85 -14.28 -27.34 -0.07
CA PRO A 85 -12.99 -27.04 -0.71
C PRO A 85 -13.00 -25.72 -1.48
N VAL A 86 -11.81 -25.13 -1.70
CA VAL A 86 -11.67 -23.88 -2.44
C VAL A 86 -11.94 -24.11 -3.92
N GLN A 87 -12.94 -23.41 -4.47
CA GLN A 87 -13.31 -23.54 -5.88
C GLN A 87 -12.82 -22.37 -6.72
N VAL A 88 -12.50 -22.63 -7.99
CA VAL A 88 -12.09 -21.60 -8.96
C VAL A 88 -13.34 -20.99 -9.59
N ASN A 89 -14.03 -20.12 -8.85
CA ASN A 89 -15.25 -19.45 -9.32
C ASN A 89 -15.27 -17.95 -8.93
N ASN A 90 -16.30 -17.22 -9.37
CA ASN A 90 -16.45 -15.78 -9.08
C ASN A 90 -16.49 -15.51 -7.57
N ALA A 91 -17.25 -16.30 -6.81
CA ALA A 91 -17.41 -16.12 -5.37
C ALA A 91 -16.07 -16.20 -4.66
N TYR A 92 -15.29 -17.26 -4.89
CA TYR A 92 -13.97 -17.42 -4.30
C TYR A 92 -12.98 -16.37 -4.77
N GLN A 93 -12.93 -16.02 -6.07
CA GLN A 93 -12.03 -14.98 -6.56
C GLN A 93 -12.26 -13.64 -5.85
N GLU A 94 -13.53 -13.25 -5.72
CA GLU A 94 -13.93 -12.03 -5.01
C GLU A 94 -13.61 -12.12 -3.52
N CYS A 95 -13.95 -13.23 -2.87
CA CYS A 95 -13.71 -13.43 -1.43
C CYS A 95 -12.22 -13.41 -1.09
N VAL A 96 -11.38 -14.06 -1.90
CA VAL A 96 -9.93 -14.05 -1.70
C VAL A 96 -9.41 -12.61 -1.70
N ALA A 97 -9.76 -11.80 -2.69
CA ALA A 97 -9.26 -10.44 -2.80
C ALA A 97 -9.69 -9.56 -1.61
N VAL A 98 -10.96 -9.64 -1.22
CA VAL A 98 -11.51 -8.85 -0.11
C VAL A 98 -10.95 -9.36 1.23
N TYR A 99 -10.96 -10.67 1.47
CA TYR A 99 -10.43 -11.28 2.68
C TYR A 99 -8.97 -10.92 2.89
N LEU A 100 -8.12 -11.05 1.87
CA LEU A 100 -6.70 -10.73 2.00
C LEU A 100 -6.43 -9.25 2.24
N SER A 101 -7.16 -8.37 1.55
CA SER A 101 -7.03 -6.93 1.76
C SER A 101 -7.39 -6.51 3.18
N TRP A 102 -8.47 -7.05 3.75
CA TRP A 102 -9.02 -6.58 5.02
C TRP A 102 -8.53 -7.38 6.22
N ARG A 103 -8.49 -8.71 6.13
CA ARG A 103 -8.07 -9.58 7.23
C ARG A 103 -6.57 -9.52 7.48
N TYR A 104 -5.79 -9.43 6.41
CA TYR A 104 -4.32 -9.34 6.47
C TYR A 104 -3.80 -7.92 6.28
N ASN A 105 -4.69 -6.92 6.22
CA ASN A 105 -4.36 -5.51 6.07
C ASN A 105 -3.42 -5.23 4.88
N ILE A 106 -3.64 -5.92 3.76
CA ILE A 106 -2.93 -5.67 2.50
C ILE A 106 -3.57 -4.47 1.82
N ARG A 107 -2.78 -3.44 1.54
CA ARG A 107 -3.26 -2.13 1.09
C ARG A 107 -2.48 -1.61 -0.10
N ASN A 108 -3.16 -0.87 -0.97
CA ASN A 108 -2.49 -0.21 -2.08
C ASN A 108 -1.79 1.07 -1.58
N PRO A 109 -0.45 1.19 -1.69
CA PRO A 109 0.30 2.33 -1.18
C PRO A 109 0.20 3.62 -2.03
N LEU A 110 -0.44 3.54 -3.19
CA LEU A 110 -0.72 4.67 -4.08
C LEU A 110 -2.15 5.22 -3.92
N ALA A 111 -3.01 4.51 -3.20
CA ALA A 111 -4.43 4.77 -3.27
C ALA A 111 -4.94 5.80 -2.27
N THR A 112 -5.97 6.52 -2.73
CA THR A 112 -6.81 7.45 -1.99
C THR A 112 -7.93 6.72 -1.23
N LYS A 113 -8.60 7.44 -0.31
CA LYS A 113 -9.68 6.90 0.54
C LYS A 113 -10.78 6.21 -0.30
N GLU A 114 -11.20 5.01 0.11
CA GLU A 114 -12.39 4.30 -0.43
C GLU A 114 -13.61 4.48 0.51
N GLY A 115 -14.82 4.30 0.00
CA GLY A 115 -16.05 4.39 0.81
C GLY A 115 -16.20 3.24 1.83
N THR A 116 -16.72 3.54 3.02
CA THR A 116 -16.88 2.61 4.18
C THR A 116 -18.22 1.87 4.22
N GLY A 117 -18.25 0.70 4.88
CA GLY A 117 -19.50 0.14 5.44
C GLY A 117 -20.30 -0.74 4.49
N TRP A 118 -19.69 -1.23 3.42
CA TRP A 118 -20.32 -2.10 2.43
C TRP A 118 -19.66 -3.47 2.42
N THR A 119 -20.42 -4.52 2.13
CA THR A 119 -19.85 -5.81 1.72
C THR A 119 -19.43 -5.68 0.26
N ALA A 120 -18.14 -5.87 -0.03
CA ALA A 120 -17.59 -5.72 -1.40
C ALA A 120 -18.22 -6.68 -2.43
N SER A 121 -18.86 -7.77 -1.97
CA SER A 121 -19.66 -8.67 -2.81
C SER A 121 -20.78 -9.30 -1.99
N ARG A 122 -21.87 -9.69 -2.66
CA ARG A 122 -22.97 -10.50 -2.07
C ARG A 122 -22.50 -11.89 -1.63
N HIS A 123 -21.35 -12.35 -2.13
CA HIS A 123 -20.83 -13.69 -1.90
C HIS A 123 -19.79 -13.74 -0.77
N CYS A 124 -19.34 -12.60 -0.24
CA CYS A 124 -18.25 -12.54 0.73
C CYS A 124 -18.72 -11.98 2.08
N PRO A 125 -18.56 -12.71 3.19
CA PRO A 125 -18.98 -12.22 4.51
C PRO A 125 -18.04 -11.15 5.10
N THR A 126 -16.86 -10.92 4.51
CA THR A 126 -15.91 -9.95 5.06
C THR A 126 -16.37 -8.51 4.82
N VAL A 127 -16.45 -7.74 5.91
CA VAL A 127 -16.81 -6.33 5.89
C VAL A 127 -15.61 -5.48 5.46
N VAL A 128 -15.86 -4.50 4.59
CA VAL A 128 -14.87 -3.49 4.17
C VAL A 128 -14.83 -2.38 5.22
N TYR A 129 -13.75 -2.33 6.00
CA TYR A 129 -13.55 -1.33 7.05
C TYR A 129 -12.82 -0.09 6.50
N ALA A 130 -13.48 0.76 5.70
CA ALA A 130 -12.71 1.73 4.93
C ALA A 130 -12.04 2.85 5.75
N ASP A 131 -10.80 3.09 5.37
CA ASP A 131 -10.07 4.37 5.43
C ASP A 131 -9.08 4.43 4.26
N TRP A 132 -8.72 3.26 3.72
CA TRP A 132 -7.69 3.07 2.70
C TRP A 132 -8.05 1.90 1.75
N ARG A 133 -7.83 2.08 0.45
CA ARG A 133 -8.12 1.07 -0.59
C ARG A 133 -7.45 -0.27 -0.30
N GLY A 134 -8.18 -1.37 -0.52
CA GLY A 134 -7.62 -2.72 -0.47
C GLY A 134 -6.52 -2.92 -1.51
N GLY A 135 -5.43 -3.58 -1.13
CA GLY A 135 -4.29 -3.82 -2.01
C GLY A 135 -4.44 -5.04 -2.91
N VAL A 136 -5.42 -5.90 -2.65
CA VAL A 136 -5.73 -7.07 -3.48
C VAL A 136 -7.09 -6.89 -4.15
N ARG A 137 -7.15 -7.07 -5.47
CA ARG A 137 -8.34 -6.89 -6.30
C ARG A 137 -8.68 -8.15 -7.10
N SER A 138 -9.97 -8.33 -7.33
CA SER A 138 -10.51 -9.40 -8.17
C SER A 138 -10.73 -8.87 -9.59
N GLY A 139 -10.30 -9.62 -10.60
CA GLY A 139 -10.57 -9.31 -12.01
C GLY A 139 -9.53 -8.38 -12.67
N ASP A 140 -9.97 -7.71 -13.74
CA ASP A 140 -9.17 -6.98 -14.73
C ASP A 140 -9.24 -5.44 -14.62
N GLY A 141 -9.75 -4.95 -13.49
CA GLY A 141 -9.74 -3.53 -13.13
C GLY A 141 -8.45 -3.07 -12.44
N GLN A 142 -7.29 -3.50 -12.95
CA GLN A 142 -5.99 -3.19 -12.35
C GLN A 142 -5.70 -1.68 -12.30
N LEU A 143 -5.14 -1.22 -11.19
CA LEU A 143 -4.49 0.08 -11.06
C LEU A 143 -3.06 -0.12 -10.57
N ASP A 144 -2.23 0.91 -10.74
CA ASP A 144 -0.90 0.89 -10.12
C ASP A 144 -1.01 0.69 -8.61
N GLY A 145 -0.17 -0.21 -8.09
CA GLY A 145 -0.11 -0.56 -6.68
C GLY A 145 -1.11 -1.64 -6.23
N ASP A 146 -1.96 -2.12 -7.13
CA ASP A 146 -2.84 -3.26 -6.87
C ASP A 146 -2.13 -4.59 -7.16
N VAL A 147 -2.53 -5.61 -6.39
CA VAL A 147 -2.31 -7.02 -6.68
C VAL A 147 -3.64 -7.58 -7.20
N ASN A 148 -3.69 -8.04 -8.44
CA ASN A 148 -4.90 -8.58 -9.04
C ASN A 148 -4.91 -10.11 -9.06
N ILE A 149 -6.09 -10.68 -8.90
CA ILE A 149 -6.34 -12.11 -8.99
C ILE A 149 -7.32 -12.38 -10.13
N VAL A 150 -6.94 -13.27 -11.03
CA VAL A 150 -7.81 -13.78 -12.10
C VAL A 150 -7.86 -15.30 -12.04
N ARG A 151 -8.92 -15.89 -12.59
CA ARG A 151 -9.02 -17.33 -12.82
C ARG A 151 -8.54 -17.67 -14.21
N CYS A 152 -7.73 -18.71 -14.34
CA CYS A 152 -7.27 -19.17 -15.64
C CYS A 152 -8.18 -20.26 -16.22
N PRO A 153 -8.43 -20.25 -17.55
CA PRO A 153 -7.88 -19.32 -18.53
C PRO A 153 -8.58 -17.96 -18.57
N ARG A 154 -7.80 -16.89 -18.81
CA ARG A 154 -8.30 -15.51 -18.97
C ARG A 154 -7.36 -14.68 -19.83
N SER A 155 -7.74 -14.43 -21.08
CA SER A 155 -6.98 -13.50 -21.95
C SER A 155 -7.05 -12.06 -21.42
N PRO A 156 -5.97 -11.26 -21.49
CA PRO A 156 -4.62 -11.60 -21.98
C PRO A 156 -3.68 -12.19 -20.90
N TYR A 157 -4.17 -12.40 -19.68
CA TYR A 157 -3.35 -12.72 -18.50
C TYR A 157 -2.86 -14.16 -18.45
N CYS A 158 -3.69 -15.13 -18.86
CA CYS A 158 -3.31 -16.53 -18.99
C CYS A 158 -4.11 -17.20 -20.11
N SER A 159 -3.37 -17.71 -21.10
CA SER A 159 -3.91 -18.54 -22.17
C SER A 159 -4.39 -19.89 -21.63
N SER A 160 -5.18 -20.61 -22.43
CA SER A 160 -5.53 -21.99 -22.10
C SER A 160 -4.28 -22.86 -22.10
N ASP A 161 -3.92 -23.38 -20.93
CA ASP A 161 -2.77 -24.26 -20.71
C ASP A 161 -3.14 -25.29 -19.62
N PRO A 162 -2.94 -26.61 -19.85
CA PRO A 162 -3.24 -27.64 -18.86
C PRO A 162 -2.63 -27.41 -17.47
N ASN A 163 -1.49 -26.72 -17.38
CA ASN A 163 -0.79 -26.43 -16.14
C ASN A 163 -1.34 -25.23 -15.38
N THR A 164 -2.12 -24.36 -16.03
CA THR A 164 -2.68 -23.13 -15.41
C THR A 164 -4.19 -23.11 -15.36
N ASN A 165 -4.86 -23.87 -16.23
CA ASN A 165 -6.31 -23.98 -16.27
C ASN A 165 -6.85 -24.48 -14.92
N GLY A 166 -7.90 -23.81 -14.42
CA GLY A 166 -8.46 -24.15 -13.11
C GLY A 166 -7.54 -23.76 -11.95
N LYS A 167 -6.72 -22.71 -12.10
CA LYS A 167 -5.91 -22.14 -11.03
C LYS A 167 -6.12 -20.63 -10.96
N PHE A 168 -5.77 -20.04 -9.82
CA PHE A 168 -5.72 -18.59 -9.69
C PHE A 168 -4.37 -18.08 -10.19
N LYS A 169 -4.38 -16.98 -10.94
CA LYS A 169 -3.18 -16.22 -11.28
C LYS A 169 -3.21 -14.90 -10.52
N VAL A 170 -2.19 -14.70 -9.70
CA VAL A 170 -1.94 -13.48 -8.95
C VAL A 170 -0.92 -12.66 -9.72
N MET A 171 -1.16 -11.36 -9.86
CA MET A 171 -0.31 -10.43 -10.62
C MET A 171 -0.22 -9.12 -9.86
N TRP A 172 0.82 -8.34 -10.07
CA TRP A 172 0.88 -6.99 -9.52
C TRP A 172 1.32 -5.97 -10.57
N TRP A 173 0.83 -4.75 -10.37
CA TRP A 173 0.85 -3.70 -11.39
C TRP A 173 1.58 -2.47 -10.89
N TRP A 174 2.44 -1.95 -11.73
CA TRP A 174 3.24 -0.76 -11.44
C TRP A 174 3.70 -0.13 -12.77
N ASP A 175 4.19 1.11 -12.72
CA ASP A 175 4.68 1.86 -13.90
C ASP A 175 3.63 1.93 -15.03
N ASN A 176 2.51 2.60 -14.76
CA ASN A 176 1.41 2.82 -15.70
C ASN A 176 0.70 1.52 -16.11
N ILE A 177 0.27 0.76 -15.11
CA ILE A 177 -0.53 -0.46 -15.26
C ILE A 177 0.25 -1.51 -16.07
N THR A 178 1.55 -1.59 -15.84
CA THR A 178 2.41 -2.63 -16.42
C THR A 178 2.55 -3.78 -15.44
N MET A 179 2.22 -5.00 -15.89
CA MET A 179 2.39 -6.21 -15.07
C MET A 179 3.89 -6.41 -14.79
N GLN A 180 4.26 -6.43 -13.52
CA GLN A 180 5.66 -6.57 -13.12
C GLN A 180 6.07 -8.02 -12.92
N ASP A 181 5.18 -8.82 -12.31
CA ASP A 181 5.40 -10.25 -12.07
C ASP A 181 4.05 -10.96 -11.86
N SER A 182 4.07 -12.29 -11.88
CA SER A 182 2.89 -13.12 -11.63
C SER A 182 3.21 -14.47 -11.02
N ALA A 183 2.28 -15.02 -10.26
CA ALA A 183 2.36 -16.37 -9.69
C ALA A 183 1.06 -17.14 -9.93
N ILE A 184 1.19 -18.44 -10.15
CA ILE A 184 0.06 -19.36 -10.20
C ILE A 184 -0.14 -19.97 -8.81
N VAL A 185 -1.37 -19.92 -8.31
CA VAL A 185 -1.77 -20.53 -7.04
C VAL A 185 -2.74 -21.67 -7.33
N GLU A 186 -2.30 -22.87 -6.95
CA GLU A 186 -3.08 -24.09 -7.05
C GLU A 186 -4.13 -24.17 -5.95
N VAL A 187 -5.29 -24.69 -6.33
CA VAL A 187 -6.38 -25.05 -5.43
C VAL A 187 -6.61 -26.55 -5.51
N TYR A 188 -6.98 -27.14 -4.39
CA TYR A 188 -7.07 -28.58 -4.17
C TYR A 188 -8.40 -28.90 -3.49
#